data_AF-A0A4Q3DQA2-F1
#
_entry.id   AF-A0A4Q3DQA2-F1
#
_cell.length_a   1.000
_cell.length_b   1.000
_cell.length_c   1.000
_cell.angle_alpha   90.00
_cell.angle_beta   90.00
_cell.angle_gamma   90.00
#
_symmetry.space_group_name_H-M   'P 1'
#
loop_
_entity.id
_entity.type
_entity.pdbx_description
1 polymer ?
#
loop_
_entity_poly.entity_id
_entity_poly.type
_entity_poly.pdbx_seq_one_letter_code
_entity_poly.pdbx_strand_id
1 'polypeptide(L)'
;MTDEDIRRLIAEALRYAAVPHFRDSDVEAAFVAGARDIAVRDLDIDSLASMELCIAIETSTGVSIVPGDLVSIASLGQLVDRVRGG
;
A
#
# COMPACT_ATOMS: atom_id res chain seq x y z
N MET A 1 -12.27 8.17 -6.10
CA MET A 1 -11.82 6.83 -6.53
C MET A 1 -12.68 5.78 -5.85
N THR A 2 -12.92 4.63 -6.51
CA THR A 2 -13.57 3.48 -5.85
C THR A 2 -12.59 2.76 -4.90
N ASP A 3 -13.09 1.89 -4.02
CA ASP A 3 -12.24 1.03 -3.17
C ASP A 3 -11.28 0.19 -4.02
N GLU A 4 -11.79 -0.39 -5.10
CA GLU A 4 -11.05 -1.21 -6.05
C GLU A 4 -9.91 -0.40 -6.73
N ASP A 5 -10.17 0.85 -7.11
CA ASP A 5 -9.15 1.73 -7.70
C ASP A 5 -8.03 2.05 -6.70
N ILE A 6 -8.38 2.34 -5.44
CA ILE A 6 -7.39 2.63 -4.38
C ILE A 6 -6.53 1.39 -4.11
N ARG A 7 -7.14 0.20 -4.04
CA ARG A 7 -6.41 -1.06 -3.86
C ARG A 7 -5.44 -1.34 -5.00
N ARG A 8 -5.86 -1.13 -6.26
CA ARG A 8 -4.97 -1.27 -7.42
C ARG A 8 -3.81 -0.30 -7.35
N LEU A 9 -4.07 0.96 -7.03
CA LEU A 9 -3.04 1.99 -6.88
C LEU A 9 -2.03 1.62 -5.79
N ILE A 10 -2.49 1.18 -4.61
CA ILE A 10 -1.60 0.75 -3.53
C ILE A 10 -0.79 -0.48 -3.96
N ALA A 11 -1.40 -1.43 -4.67
CA ALA A 11 -0.67 -2.60 -5.19
C ALA A 11 0.40 -2.19 -6.22
N GLU A 12 0.11 -1.25 -7.11
CA GLU A 12 1.08 -0.67 -8.04
C GLU A 12 2.21 0.06 -7.31
N ALA A 13 1.89 0.80 -6.24
CA ALA A 13 2.88 1.48 -5.40
C ALA A 13 3.79 0.49 -4.65
N LEU A 14 3.24 -0.61 -4.12
CA LEU A 14 4.02 -1.69 -3.50
C LEU A 14 4.95 -2.39 -4.52
N ARG A 15 4.50 -2.54 -5.77
CA ARG A 15 5.32 -3.05 -6.87
C ARG A 15 6.42 -2.08 -7.26
N TYR A 16 6.10 -0.79 -7.33
CA TYR A 16 7.06 0.27 -7.62
C TYR A 16 8.16 0.32 -6.55
N ALA A 17 7.78 0.24 -5.28
CA ALA A 17 8.67 0.19 -4.12
C ALA A 17 9.44 -1.14 -3.97
N ALA A 18 9.35 -2.03 -4.97
CA ALA A 18 10.02 -3.33 -5.01
C ALA A 18 9.83 -4.18 -3.74
N VAL A 19 8.64 -4.15 -3.11
CA VAL A 19 8.37 -4.92 -1.90
C VAL A 19 8.56 -6.42 -2.17
N PRO A 20 9.43 -7.11 -1.41
CA PRO A 20 9.75 -8.52 -1.63
C PRO A 20 8.49 -9.40 -1.61
N HIS A 21 8.45 -10.39 -2.49
CA HIS A 21 7.40 -11.41 -2.56
C HIS A 21 5.96 -10.90 -2.78
N PHE A 22 5.76 -9.60 -2.99
CA PHE A 22 4.43 -9.04 -3.22
C PHE A 22 4.01 -9.16 -4.70
N ARG A 23 4.89 -8.79 -5.62
CA ARG A 23 4.59 -8.80 -7.06
C ARG A 23 4.25 -10.20 -7.57
N ASP A 24 3.21 -10.27 -8.40
CA ASP A 24 2.74 -11.49 -9.07
C ASP A 24 2.44 -12.63 -8.05
N SER A 25 1.99 -12.26 -6.85
CA SER A 25 1.71 -13.18 -5.73
C SER A 25 0.21 -13.32 -5.45
N ASP A 26 -0.16 -14.39 -4.74
CA ASP A 26 -1.52 -14.56 -4.21
C ASP A 26 -1.91 -13.45 -3.21
N VAL A 27 -0.92 -12.84 -2.55
CA VAL A 27 -1.13 -11.72 -1.62
C VAL A 27 -1.58 -10.47 -2.36
N GLU A 28 -0.91 -10.13 -3.49
CA GLU A 28 -1.33 -9.02 -4.36
C GLU A 28 -2.74 -9.26 -4.89
N ALA A 29 -3.00 -10.44 -5.46
CA ALA A 29 -4.30 -10.79 -6.02
C ALA A 29 -5.43 -10.71 -4.97
N ALA A 30 -5.20 -11.28 -3.78
CA ALA A 30 -6.18 -11.26 -2.70
C ALA A 30 -6.43 -9.85 -2.14
N PHE A 31 -5.39 -9.01 -2.07
CA PHE A 31 -5.52 -7.62 -1.64
C PHE A 31 -6.31 -6.79 -2.64
N VAL A 32 -5.98 -6.87 -3.94
CA VAL A 32 -6.67 -6.14 -5.02
C VAL A 32 -8.13 -6.55 -5.12
N ALA A 33 -8.44 -7.85 -4.97
CA ALA A 33 -9.80 -8.36 -4.94
C ALA A 33 -10.60 -7.99 -3.68
N GLY A 34 -9.97 -7.35 -2.68
CA GLY A 34 -10.59 -7.07 -1.38
C GLY A 34 -10.92 -8.33 -0.56
N ALA A 35 -10.37 -9.49 -0.95
CA ALA A 35 -10.65 -10.78 -0.34
C ALA A 35 -9.88 -11.00 0.98
N ARG A 36 -8.76 -10.31 1.17
CA ARG A 36 -7.93 -10.39 2.37
C ARG A 36 -7.35 -9.03 2.72
N ASP A 37 -7.40 -8.70 4.01
CA ASP A 37 -6.63 -7.58 4.56
C ASP A 37 -5.24 -8.08 5.00
N ILE A 38 -4.20 -7.36 4.58
CA ILE A 38 -2.80 -7.75 4.76
C ILE A 38 -2.18 -6.85 5.82
N ALA A 39 -1.58 -7.45 6.85
CA ALA A 39 -0.90 -6.68 7.86
C ALA A 39 0.38 -6.07 7.26
N VAL A 40 0.65 -4.79 7.52
CA VAL A 40 1.84 -4.09 6.98
C VAL A 40 3.12 -4.77 7.45
N ARG A 41 3.14 -5.27 8.69
CA ARG A 41 4.29 -6.01 9.26
C ARG A 41 4.60 -7.33 8.57
N ASP A 42 3.64 -7.90 7.83
CA ASP A 42 3.83 -9.15 7.09
C ASP A 42 4.45 -8.86 5.70
N LEU A 43 4.60 -7.59 5.35
CA LEU A 43 5.32 -7.12 4.18
C LEU A 43 6.73 -6.73 4.62
N ASP A 44 7.75 -7.27 3.94
CA ASP A 44 9.16 -6.95 4.19
C ASP A 44 9.53 -5.56 3.61
N ILE A 45 8.83 -4.52 4.06
CA ILE A 45 9.05 -3.13 3.61
C ILE A 45 10.25 -2.56 4.37
N ASP A 46 11.38 -2.43 3.68
CA ASP A 46 12.55 -1.77 4.22
C ASP A 46 12.40 -0.23 4.21
N SER A 47 13.42 0.49 4.69
CA SER A 47 13.36 1.96 4.76
C SER A 47 13.31 2.63 3.39
N LEU A 48 13.88 2.03 2.35
CA LEU A 48 13.85 2.56 0.99
C LEU A 48 12.47 2.32 0.37
N ALA A 49 11.97 1.08 0.44
CA ALA A 49 10.64 0.70 -0.01
C ALA A 49 9.55 1.54 0.69
N SER A 50 9.73 1.85 1.98
CA SER A 50 8.81 2.73 2.72
C SER A 50 8.74 4.14 2.11
N MET A 51 9.90 4.72 1.76
CA MET A 51 9.94 6.04 1.12
C MET A 51 9.33 6.00 -0.28
N GLU A 52 9.67 5.00 -1.09
CA GLU A 52 9.17 4.84 -2.45
C GLU A 52 7.65 4.61 -2.48
N LEU A 53 7.13 3.81 -1.54
CA LEU A 53 5.70 3.58 -1.37
C LEU A 53 4.96 4.90 -1.07
N CYS A 54 5.45 5.67 -0.09
CA CYS A 54 4.88 6.96 0.27
C CYS A 54 4.88 7.93 -0.91
N ILE A 55 6.00 8.05 -1.62
CA ILE A 55 6.14 8.92 -2.79
C ILE A 55 5.18 8.51 -3.91
N ALA A 56 5.08 7.20 -4.19
CA ALA A 56 4.20 6.68 -5.24
C ALA A 56 2.72 6.96 -4.92
N ILE A 57 2.30 6.77 -3.67
CA ILE A 57 0.94 7.09 -3.23
C ILE A 57 0.67 8.58 -3.31
N GLU A 58 1.55 9.43 -2.78
CA GLU A 58 1.38 10.89 -2.80
C GLU A 58 1.33 11.43 -4.24
N THR A 59 2.22 10.95 -5.11
CA THR A 59 2.24 11.36 -6.53
C THR A 59 0.96 10.96 -7.26
N SER A 60 0.37 9.82 -6.91
CA SER A 60 -0.81 9.29 -7.60
C SER A 60 -2.15 9.79 -7.04
N THR A 61 -2.18 10.21 -5.77
CA THR A 61 -3.42 10.55 -5.06
C THR A 61 -3.46 11.97 -4.52
N GLY A 62 -2.31 12.64 -4.38
CA GLY A 62 -2.16 13.91 -3.67
C GLY A 62 -2.20 13.77 -2.13
N VAL A 63 -2.44 12.56 -1.60
CA VAL A 63 -2.49 12.31 -0.15
C VAL A 63 -1.08 12.14 0.38
N SER A 64 -0.66 13.06 1.26
CA SER A 64 0.64 12.95 1.92
C SER A 64 0.59 11.93 3.05
N ILE A 65 1.50 10.96 2.97
CA ILE A 65 1.75 9.91 3.95
C ILE A 65 3.27 9.84 4.11
N VAL A 66 3.77 9.93 5.35
CA VAL A 66 5.21 9.82 5.60
C VAL A 66 5.57 8.42 6.10
N PRO A 67 6.84 7.97 5.96
CA PRO A 67 7.24 6.65 6.47
C PRO A 67 6.93 6.41 7.95
N GLY A 68 6.95 7.47 8.77
CA GLY A 68 6.54 7.39 10.18
C GLY A 68 5.05 7.05 10.39
N ASP A 69 4.18 7.40 9.44
CA ASP A 69 2.76 7.05 9.48
C ASP A 69 2.57 5.56 9.19
N LEU A 70 3.37 4.98 8.27
CA LEU A 70 3.29 3.55 7.93
C LEU A 70 3.53 2.65 9.16
N VAL A 71 4.36 3.09 10.11
CA VAL A 71 4.58 2.38 11.38
C VAL A 71 3.30 2.26 12.22
N SER A 72 2.40 3.24 12.09
CA SER A 72 1.13 3.30 12.81
C SER A 72 -0.02 2.63 12.04
N ILE A 73 0.18 2.30 10.76
CA ILE A 73 -0.78 1.62 9.91
C ILE A 73 -0.61 0.11 10.11
N ALA A 74 -1.62 -0.54 10.68
CA ALA A 74 -1.59 -1.96 10.98
C ALA A 74 -1.80 -2.83 9.73
N SER A 75 -2.58 -2.36 8.75
CA SER A 75 -2.94 -3.13 7.56
C SER A 75 -3.08 -2.29 6.29
N LEU A 76 -2.99 -2.95 5.13
CA LEU A 76 -3.23 -2.30 3.84
C LEU A 76 -4.67 -1.77 3.72
N GLY A 77 -5.65 -2.38 4.39
CA GLY A 77 -7.01 -1.86 4.50
C GLY A 77 -7.06 -0.50 5.21
N GLN A 78 -6.29 -0.32 6.28
CA GLN A 78 -6.17 1.01 6.92
C GLN A 78 -5.48 2.03 6.01
N LEU A 79 -4.52 1.60 5.19
CA LEU A 79 -3.90 2.47 4.19
C LEU A 79 -4.93 2.89 3.11
N VAL A 80 -5.80 1.98 2.67
CA VAL A 80 -6.93 2.30 1.77
C VAL A 80 -7.84 3.36 2.39
N ASP A 81 -8.21 3.21 3.65
CA ASP A 81 -9.06 4.18 4.35
C ASP A 81 -8.37 5.54 4.50
N ARG A 82 -7.06 5.55 4.75
CA ARG A 82 -6.26 6.77 4.85
C ARG A 82 -6.18 7.54 3.53
N VAL A 83 -6.08 6.83 2.40
CA VAL A 83 -6.11 7.42 1.05
C VAL A 83 -7.53 7.89 0.70
N ARG A 84 -8.56 7.15 1.11
CA ARG A 84 -9.96 7.52 0.86
C ARG A 84 -10.39 8.79 1.59
N GLY A 85 -9.96 8.95 2.83
CA GLY A 85 -10.32 10.09 3.68
C GLY A 85 -9.43 11.33 3.52
N GLY A 86 -8.39 11.23 2.69
CA GLY A 86 -7.47 12.32 2.37
C GLY A 86 -7.98 13.27 1.30
#